data_AF-A0A6M2CLN3-F1
#
_entry.id   AF-A0A6M2CLN3-F1
#
_cell.length_a   1.000
_cell.length_b   1.000
_cell.length_c   1.000
_cell.angle_alpha   90.00
_cell.angle_beta   90.00
_cell.angle_gamma   90.00
#
_symmetry.space_group_name_H-M   'P 1'
#
loop_
_entity.id
_entity.type
_entity.pdbx_description
1 polymer ?
#
loop_
_entity_poly.entity_id
_entity_poly.type
_entity_poly.pdbx_seq_one_letter_code
_entity_poly.pdbx_strand_id
1 'polypeptide(L)'
;MAKSLRSKWKRKMRAKKRERYSVKELAKLKEMLDAAASTSKSDVDMSEMCTVVDGKQVADQSAESNEPLDTEADGQATAEMDVDKPVRKYNPRTLRDEHGTYPVWMSQRAIRKRKAKQGRGKSRKLASHKGTAPAS
;
A
#
# COMPACT_ATOMS: atom_id res chain seq x y z
N MET A 1 7.13 13.26 33.21
CA MET A 1 6.40 12.26 32.37
C MET A 1 5.39 12.97 31.48
N ALA A 2 5.33 12.64 30.18
CA ALA A 2 4.30 13.20 29.30
C ALA A 2 2.91 12.65 29.64
N LYS A 3 1.87 13.47 29.43
CA LYS A 3 0.47 13.04 29.62
C LYS A 3 0.07 12.05 28.53
N SER A 4 -0.56 10.93 28.90
CA SER A 4 -1.12 9.95 27.97
C SER A 4 -2.11 10.59 26.97
N LEU A 5 -2.14 10.07 25.74
CA LEU A 5 -3.07 10.48 24.68
C LEU A 5 -4.54 10.36 25.11
N ARG A 6 -4.83 9.34 25.93
CA ARG A 6 -6.18 9.03 26.44
C ARG A 6 -6.48 9.74 27.77
N SER A 7 -5.56 10.56 28.28
CA SER A 7 -5.82 11.36 29.49
C SER A 7 -7.04 12.26 29.32
N LYS A 8 -7.82 12.42 30.39
CA LYS A 8 -9.03 13.26 30.38
C LYS A 8 -8.70 14.71 30.03
N TRP A 9 -7.56 15.22 30.51
CA TRP A 9 -7.08 16.58 30.20
C TRP A 9 -6.82 16.80 28.71
N LYS A 10 -6.03 15.94 28.05
CA LYS A 10 -5.73 16.08 26.62
C LYS A 10 -6.97 15.86 25.75
N ARG A 11 -7.91 15.02 26.18
CA ARG A 11 -9.21 14.86 25.50
C ARG A 11 -10.07 16.12 25.60
N LYS A 12 -10.22 16.69 26.81
CA LYS A 12 -10.96 17.94 27.06
C LYS A 12 -10.42 19.09 26.21
N MET A 13 -9.10 19.27 26.18
CA MET A 13 -8.48 20.34 25.37
C MET A 13 -8.62 20.11 23.86
N ARG A 14 -8.62 18.85 23.40
CA ARG A 14 -8.91 18.55 22.00
C ARG A 14 -10.38 18.81 21.64
N ALA A 15 -11.32 18.56 22.55
CA ALA A 15 -12.74 18.88 22.32
C ALA A 15 -12.94 20.39 22.12
N LYS A 16 -12.45 21.21 23.06
CA LYS A 16 -12.43 22.68 22.93
C LYS A 16 -11.75 23.15 21.64
N LYS A 17 -10.66 22.49 21.24
CA LYS A 17 -9.99 22.78 19.98
C LYS A 17 -10.91 22.48 18.79
N ARG A 18 -11.56 21.31 18.75
CA ARG A 18 -12.48 20.96 17.65
C ARG A 18 -13.62 21.96 17.51
N GLU A 19 -14.22 22.43 18.60
CA GLU A 19 -15.27 23.48 18.56
C GLU A 19 -14.75 24.80 17.97
N ARG A 20 -13.53 25.21 18.34
CA ARG A 20 -12.92 26.43 17.81
C ARG A 20 -12.60 26.33 16.31
N TYR A 21 -12.10 25.18 15.88
CA TYR A 21 -11.68 24.99 14.48
C TYR A 21 -12.84 24.57 13.58
N SER A 22 -13.88 23.91 14.08
CA SER A 22 -15.03 23.49 13.27
C SER A 22 -15.70 24.68 12.59
N VAL A 23 -15.87 25.80 13.29
CA VAL A 23 -16.45 27.03 12.69
C VAL A 23 -15.57 27.57 11.55
N LYS A 24 -14.24 27.58 11.76
CA LYS A 24 -13.27 28.12 10.78
C LYS A 24 -13.13 27.20 9.56
N GLU A 25 -13.05 25.90 9.80
CA GLU A 25 -12.93 24.88 8.76
C GLU A 25 -14.21 24.81 7.94
N LEU A 26 -15.40 24.91 8.56
CA LEU A 26 -16.67 24.94 7.82
C LEU A 26 -16.82 26.16 6.93
N ALA A 27 -16.40 27.35 7.39
CA ALA A 27 -16.42 28.55 6.55
C ALA A 27 -15.51 28.37 5.32
N LYS A 28 -14.27 27.92 5.54
CA LYS A 28 -13.32 27.67 4.45
C LYS A 28 -13.79 26.60 3.47
N LEU A 29 -14.42 25.54 3.96
CA LEU A 29 -14.97 24.48 3.11
C LEU A 29 -16.14 24.98 2.25
N LYS A 30 -17.00 25.84 2.80
CA LYS A 30 -18.07 26.48 2.02
C LYS A 30 -17.50 27.40 0.94
N GLU A 31 -16.53 28.24 1.30
CA GLU A 31 -15.82 29.09 0.33
C GLU A 31 -15.16 28.27 -0.78
N MET A 32 -14.52 27.14 -0.44
CA MET A 32 -13.95 26.23 -1.44
C MET A 32 -15.01 25.60 -2.34
N LEU A 33 -16.18 25.26 -1.80
CA LEU A 33 -17.29 24.74 -2.60
C LEU A 33 -17.84 25.81 -3.54
N ASP A 34 -18.00 27.05 -3.07
CA ASP A 34 -18.47 28.18 -3.88
C ASP A 34 -17.45 28.56 -4.97
N ALA A 35 -16.15 28.52 -4.64
CA ALA A 35 -15.06 28.72 -5.58
C ALA A 35 -14.97 27.59 -6.60
N ALA A 36 -15.18 26.34 -6.17
CA ALA A 36 -15.27 25.19 -7.07
C ALA A 36 -16.49 25.35 -7.99
N ALA A 37 -17.69 25.61 -7.47
CA ALA A 37 -18.90 25.78 -8.26
C ALA A 37 -18.83 26.95 -9.27
N SER A 38 -18.10 28.02 -8.95
CA SER A 38 -17.85 29.13 -9.90
C SER A 38 -16.80 28.79 -10.96
N THR A 39 -15.83 27.94 -10.63
CA THR A 39 -14.76 27.51 -11.56
C THR A 39 -15.16 26.27 -12.38
N SER A 40 -16.02 25.40 -11.85
CA SER A 40 -16.44 24.10 -12.40
C SER A 40 -17.83 24.17 -13.05
N LYS A 41 -18.06 25.15 -13.93
CA LYS A 41 -19.03 24.94 -15.03
C LYS A 41 -18.54 23.93 -16.06
N SER A 42 -17.26 23.52 -15.98
CA SER A 42 -16.81 22.25 -16.53
C SER A 42 -16.92 21.18 -15.43
N ASP A 43 -18.12 20.66 -15.23
CA ASP A 43 -18.22 19.22 -14.97
C ASP A 43 -17.56 18.58 -16.19
N VAL A 44 -16.28 18.24 -16.08
CA VAL A 44 -15.60 17.51 -17.15
C VAL A 44 -16.28 16.17 -17.13
N ASP A 45 -17.24 16.00 -18.04
CA ASP A 45 -17.96 14.77 -18.24
C ASP A 45 -16.91 13.68 -18.47
N MET A 46 -16.62 12.88 -17.45
CA MET A 46 -15.62 11.82 -17.50
C MET A 46 -16.16 10.61 -18.28
N SER A 47 -16.94 10.87 -19.32
CA SER A 47 -17.55 9.88 -20.21
C SER A 47 -16.54 9.35 -21.24
N GLU A 48 -15.44 10.07 -21.51
CA GLU A 48 -14.44 9.70 -22.54
C GLU A 48 -13.27 8.82 -22.06
N MET A 49 -13.13 8.56 -20.75
CA MET A 49 -11.96 7.85 -20.21
C MET A 49 -12.01 6.31 -20.32
N CYS A 50 -13.12 5.76 -20.82
CA CYS A 50 -13.30 4.32 -20.98
C CYS A 50 -13.88 4.01 -22.36
N THR A 51 -13.11 4.23 -23.42
CA THR A 51 -13.42 3.66 -24.72
C THR A 51 -13.06 2.17 -24.67
N VAL A 52 -14.08 1.32 -24.72
CA VAL A 52 -13.88 -0.13 -24.89
C VAL A 52 -13.44 -0.35 -26.34
N VAL A 53 -12.14 -0.57 -26.53
CA VAL A 53 -11.56 -0.93 -27.83
C VAL A 53 -11.64 -2.44 -27.99
N ASP A 54 -12.21 -2.91 -29.10
CA ASP A 54 -12.23 -4.33 -29.44
C ASP A 54 -10.83 -4.84 -29.77
N GLY A 55 -10.49 -6.05 -29.36
CA GLY A 55 -9.13 -6.61 -29.51
C GLY A 55 -8.58 -6.66 -30.94
N LYS A 56 -9.44 -6.54 -31.97
CA LYS A 56 -9.01 -6.45 -33.38
C LYS A 56 -8.37 -5.09 -33.70
N GLN A 57 -8.88 -4.00 -33.14
CA GLN A 57 -8.37 -2.65 -33.38
C GLN A 57 -6.99 -2.42 -32.74
N VAL A 58 -6.69 -3.11 -31.63
CA VAL A 58 -5.37 -3.07 -30.98
C VAL A 58 -4.31 -3.80 -31.82
N ALA A 59 -4.69 -4.90 -32.47
CA ALA A 59 -3.79 -5.65 -33.33
C ALA A 59 -3.37 -4.84 -34.57
N ASP A 60 -4.32 -4.15 -35.20
CA ASP A 60 -4.06 -3.33 -36.39
C ASP A 60 -3.16 -2.12 -36.08
N GLN A 61 -3.37 -1.44 -34.93
CA GLN A 61 -2.52 -0.31 -34.50
C GLN A 61 -1.09 -0.70 -34.10
N SER A 62 -0.90 -1.92 -33.59
CA SER A 62 0.43 -2.44 -33.26
C SER A 62 1.24 -2.84 -34.50
N ALA A 63 0.59 -3.03 -35.65
CA ALA A 63 1.25 -3.34 -36.91
C ALA A 63 1.82 -2.10 -37.61
N GLU A 64 1.23 -0.92 -37.37
CA GLU A 64 1.58 0.35 -38.05
C GLU A 64 2.58 1.25 -37.30
N SER A 65 3.04 0.84 -36.11
CA SER A 65 3.94 1.65 -35.24
C SER A 65 5.40 1.16 -35.18
N ASN A 66 5.84 0.32 -36.13
CA ASN A 66 7.26 -0.03 -36.29
C ASN A 66 7.98 0.93 -37.26
N GLU A 67 8.09 2.20 -36.90
CA GLU A 67 9.07 3.13 -37.48
C GLU A 67 9.85 3.79 -36.33
N PRO A 68 11.20 3.73 -36.31
CA PRO A 68 11.99 4.25 -35.21
C PRO A 68 12.13 5.77 -35.35
N LEU A 69 11.52 6.53 -34.44
CA LEU A 69 11.74 7.96 -34.33
C LEU A 69 12.75 8.24 -33.21
N ASP A 70 14.02 8.32 -33.58
CA ASP A 70 15.07 8.98 -32.80
C ASP A 70 14.75 10.47 -32.67
N THR A 71 14.60 10.97 -31.44
CA THR A 71 14.87 12.37 -31.10
C THR A 71 15.31 12.46 -29.65
N GLU A 72 16.62 12.64 -29.50
CA GLU A 72 17.30 13.13 -28.30
C GLU A 72 16.79 14.53 -27.90
N ALA A 73 16.94 14.80 -26.60
CA ALA A 73 17.12 16.11 -25.94
C ALA A 73 16.03 16.60 -24.96
N ASP A 74 16.55 16.79 -23.74
CA ASP A 74 16.18 17.70 -22.67
C ASP A 74 15.00 17.41 -21.72
N GLY A 75 15.39 17.15 -20.46
CA GLY A 75 14.92 18.05 -19.42
C GLY A 75 13.96 17.48 -18.37
N GLN A 76 14.21 16.30 -17.82
CA GLN A 76 13.70 16.01 -16.49
C GLN A 76 14.63 15.01 -15.80
N ALA A 77 15.29 15.44 -14.73
CA ALA A 77 15.88 14.54 -13.74
C ALA A 77 14.75 13.71 -13.14
N THR A 78 14.39 12.63 -13.84
CA THR A 78 13.71 11.49 -13.28
C THR A 78 14.58 11.06 -12.11
N ALA A 79 14.01 11.08 -10.90
CA ALA A 79 14.63 10.47 -9.75
C ALA A 79 14.79 8.98 -10.09
N GLU A 80 15.96 8.66 -10.63
CA GLU A 80 16.44 7.32 -10.89
C GLU A 80 16.51 6.65 -9.52
N MET A 81 15.42 5.98 -9.16
CA MET A 81 15.40 5.14 -7.98
C MET A 81 16.47 4.09 -8.21
N ASP A 82 17.43 4.00 -7.30
CA ASP A 82 18.48 2.97 -7.26
C ASP A 82 17.84 1.57 -7.22
N VAL A 83 17.48 1.03 -8.40
CA VAL A 83 16.95 -0.32 -8.65
C VAL A 83 18.10 -1.33 -8.81
N ASP A 84 19.35 -0.88 -8.79
CA ASP A 84 20.54 -1.73 -9.03
C ASP A 84 20.85 -2.71 -7.89
N LYS A 85 20.10 -2.64 -6.78
CA LYS A 85 20.17 -3.69 -5.75
C LYS A 85 19.46 -4.94 -6.31
N PRO A 86 20.17 -6.07 -6.50
CA PRO A 86 19.53 -7.29 -6.95
C PRO A 86 18.39 -7.62 -5.99
N VAL A 87 17.16 -7.68 -6.54
CA VAL A 87 15.96 -8.00 -5.78
C VAL A 87 16.20 -9.35 -5.09
N ARG A 88 16.42 -9.30 -3.78
CA ARG A 88 16.71 -10.52 -3.01
C ARG A 88 15.56 -11.50 -3.19
N LYS A 89 15.88 -12.73 -3.58
CA LYS A 89 14.89 -13.79 -3.79
C LYS A 89 14.48 -14.36 -2.44
N TYR A 90 13.26 -14.03 -2.00
CA TYR A 90 12.70 -14.55 -0.76
C TYR A 90 11.85 -15.79 -1.02
N ASN A 91 11.98 -16.80 -0.17
CA ASN A 91 11.08 -17.94 -0.16
C ASN A 91 9.64 -17.51 0.21
N PRO A 92 8.56 -17.86 -0.52
CA PRO A 92 7.21 -17.35 -0.20
C PRO A 92 6.67 -17.85 1.14
N ARG A 93 7.05 -19.07 1.56
CA ARG A 93 6.59 -19.69 2.81
C ARG A 93 7.33 -19.19 4.06
N THR A 94 8.62 -18.93 3.92
CA THR A 94 9.49 -18.55 5.03
C THR A 94 9.99 -17.13 4.91
N LEU A 95 9.67 -16.38 3.86
CA LEU A 95 10.08 -15.00 3.57
C LEU A 95 11.46 -14.70 4.16
N ARG A 96 12.41 -15.53 3.73
CA ARG A 96 13.83 -15.57 4.10
C ARG A 96 14.63 -15.70 2.81
N ASP A 97 15.76 -15.03 2.79
CA ASP A 97 16.79 -15.10 1.75
C ASP A 97 17.56 -16.43 1.81
N GLU A 98 18.43 -16.64 0.83
CA GLU A 98 19.38 -17.77 0.77
C GLU A 98 20.25 -17.85 2.04
N HIS A 99 20.64 -16.71 2.61
CA HIS A 99 21.39 -16.63 3.87
C HIS A 99 20.53 -16.74 5.14
N GLY A 100 19.22 -16.99 5.02
CA GLY A 100 18.30 -17.08 6.15
C GLY A 100 17.88 -15.74 6.77
N THR A 101 18.29 -14.62 6.16
CA THR A 101 17.97 -13.24 6.55
C THR A 101 16.55 -12.87 6.12
N TYR A 102 15.90 -12.01 6.90
CA TYR A 102 14.55 -11.50 6.62
C TYR A 102 14.62 -10.20 5.81
N PRO A 103 13.56 -9.84 5.04
CA PRO A 103 13.53 -8.56 4.34
C PRO A 103 13.73 -7.38 5.28
N VAL A 104 14.40 -6.33 4.81
CA VAL A 104 14.73 -5.12 5.60
C VAL A 104 13.48 -4.41 6.12
N TRP A 105 12.40 -4.41 5.33
CA TRP A 105 11.11 -3.84 5.73
C TRP A 105 10.39 -4.66 6.82
N MET A 106 10.83 -5.89 7.09
CA MET A 106 10.21 -6.77 8.06
C MET A 106 10.74 -6.49 9.47
N SER A 107 9.95 -5.78 10.29
CA SER A 107 10.33 -5.46 11.67
C SER A 107 10.59 -6.69 12.55
N GLN A 108 11.46 -6.54 13.56
CA GLN A 108 11.77 -7.60 14.53
C GLN A 108 10.53 -8.17 15.23
N ARG A 109 9.49 -7.35 15.45
CA ARG A 109 8.20 -7.81 16.01
C ARG A 109 7.45 -8.72 15.04
N ALA A 110 7.42 -8.38 13.75
CA ALA A 110 6.82 -9.22 12.72
C ALA A 110 7.54 -10.56 12.61
N ILE A 111 8.88 -10.54 12.67
CA ILE A 111 9.73 -11.75 12.68
C ILE A 111 9.35 -12.67 13.84
N ARG A 112 9.29 -12.14 15.06
CA ARG A 112 8.90 -12.91 16.27
C ARG A 112 7.49 -13.49 16.16
N LYS A 113 6.51 -12.70 15.71
CA LYS A 113 5.12 -13.16 15.50
C LYS A 113 5.06 -14.31 14.49
N ARG A 114 5.79 -14.22 13.38
CA ARG A 114 5.79 -15.26 12.34
C ARG A 114 6.46 -16.55 12.83
N LYS A 115 7.59 -16.45 13.55
CA LYS A 115 8.25 -17.60 14.20
C LYS A 115 7.30 -18.30 15.19
N ALA A 116 6.59 -17.54 16.02
CA ALA A 116 5.60 -18.08 16.95
C ALA A 116 4.45 -18.82 16.24
N LYS A 117 3.92 -18.27 15.15
CA LYS A 117 2.88 -18.95 14.34
C LYS A 117 3.38 -20.26 13.72
N GLN A 118 4.61 -20.27 13.18
CA GLN A 118 5.21 -21.47 12.57
C GLN A 118 5.53 -22.57 13.60
N GLY A 119 5.95 -22.20 14.81
CA GLY A 119 6.24 -23.16 15.89
C GLY A 119 5.00 -23.90 16.41
N ARG A 120 3.82 -23.26 16.38
CA ARG A 120 2.56 -23.84 16.88
C ARG A 120 2.05 -25.03 16.06
N GLY A 121 2.53 -25.21 14.83
CA GLY A 121 2.15 -26.35 13.98
C GLY A 121 2.94 -27.63 14.26
N LYS A 122 4.17 -27.53 14.78
CA LYS A 122 5.04 -28.71 15.01
C LYS A 122 4.69 -29.48 16.29
N SER A 123 4.28 -28.78 17.35
CA SER A 123 3.88 -29.44 18.61
C SER A 123 2.58 -30.23 18.50
N ARG A 124 1.70 -29.87 17.56
CA ARG A 124 0.43 -30.60 17.33
C ARG A 124 0.60 -31.94 16.63
N LYS A 125 1.65 -32.11 15.80
CA LYS A 125 1.85 -33.33 14.99
C LYS A 125 2.54 -34.46 15.76
N LEU A 126 3.27 -34.14 16.84
CA LEU A 126 3.91 -35.13 17.71
C LEU A 126 2.96 -35.75 18.74
N ALA A 127 1.82 -35.11 19.01
CA ALA A 127 0.83 -35.61 19.96
C ALA A 127 -0.05 -36.74 19.41
N SER A 128 -0.13 -36.93 18.09
CA SER A 128 -1.03 -37.90 17.46
C SER A 128 -0.41 -39.27 17.15
N HIS A 129 0.86 -39.51 17.52
CA HIS A 129 1.56 -40.77 17.20
C HIS A 129 1.83 -41.67 18.41
N LYS A 130 1.23 -41.37 19.56
CA LYS A 130 1.25 -42.24 20.75
C LYS A 130 -0.15 -42.78 21.01
N GLY A 131 -0.51 -43.91 20.42
CA GLY A 131 -1.77 -44.57 20.78
C GLY A 131 -2.34 -45.55 19.77
N THR A 132 -1.61 -46.62 19.45
CA THR A 132 -2.21 -47.89 19.03
C THR A 132 -1.29 -49.02 19.51
N ALA A 133 -1.61 -49.61 20.67
CA ALA A 133 -1.04 -50.88 21.08
C ALA A 133 -1.89 -52.02 20.47
N PRO A 134 -1.29 -53.08 19.92
CA PRO A 134 -2.05 -54.22 19.42
C PRO A 134 -2.61 -55.06 20.58
N ALA A 135 -3.92 -55.31 20.56
CA ALA A 135 -4.58 -56.25 21.48
C ALA A 135 -4.15 -57.68 21.14
N SER A 136 -3.78 -58.45 22.16
CA SER A 136 -3.61 -59.92 22.11
C SER A 136 -4.87 -60.61 22.61
#